data_AF-A0A354BNG1-F1
#
_entry.id   AF-A0A354BNG1-F1
#
_cell.length_a   1.000
_cell.length_b   1.000
_cell.length_c   1.000
_cell.angle_alpha   90.00
_cell.angle_beta   90.00
_cell.angle_gamma   90.00
#
_symmetry.space_group_name_H-M   'P 1'
#
loop_
_entity.id
_entity.type
_entity.pdbx_description
1 polymer ?
#
loop_
_entity_poly.entity_id
_entity_poly.type
_entity_poly.pdbx_seq_one_letter_code
_entity_poly.pdbx_strand_id
1 'polypeptide(L)' 'FLDCLFSDIDSLLLYGGIHQVVYGHHRCLSKRFPFAIYYSVKEDLVHVYAVLDCRRNPLWIRKRLRREG' A
#
# COMPACT_ATOMS: atom_id res chain seq x y z
N PHE A 1 -0.75 -13.01 -10.95
CA PHE A 1 -1.25 -12.40 -9.68
C PHE A 1 -0.12 -11.62 -9.02
N LEU A 2 0.93 -12.33 -8.59
CA LEU A 2 2.12 -11.72 -8.00
C LEU A 2 2.81 -10.74 -8.94
N ASP A 3 2.90 -11.05 -10.23
CA ASP A 3 3.54 -10.16 -11.22
C ASP A 3 2.85 -8.79 -11.30
N CYS A 4 1.52 -8.75 -11.15
CA CYS A 4 0.78 -7.49 -11.11
C CYS A 4 1.13 -6.69 -9.85
N LEU A 5 1.23 -7.35 -8.69
CA LEU A 5 1.60 -6.69 -7.44
C LEU A 5 3.04 -6.19 -7.47
N PHE A 6 3.98 -6.96 -8.00
CA PHE A 6 5.36 -6.52 -8.17
C PHE A 6 5.43 -5.33 -9.13
N SER A 7 4.74 -5.38 -10.26
CA SER A 7 4.66 -4.23 -11.18
C SER A 7 4.03 -2.98 -10.54
N ASP A 8 3.00 -3.14 -9.72
CA ASP A 8 2.37 -2.03 -9.01
C ASP A 8 3.31 -1.46 -7.91
N ILE A 9 4.09 -2.31 -7.23
CA ILE A 9 5.13 -1.88 -6.27
C ILE A 9 6.25 -1.13 -7.00
N ASP A 10 6.76 -1.66 -8.12
CA ASP A 10 7.80 -1.00 -8.91
C ASP A 10 7.35 0.36 -9.42
N SER A 11 6.05 0.49 -9.77
CA SER A 11 5.48 1.77 -10.19
C SER A 11 5.54 2.86 -9.10
N LEU A 12 5.68 2.49 -7.83
CA LEU A 12 5.85 3.46 -6.73
C LEU A 12 7.18 4.21 -6.83
N LEU A 13 8.18 3.71 -7.56
CA LEU A 13 9.40 4.47 -7.84
C LEU A 13 9.13 5.72 -8.68
N LEU A 14 8.07 5.70 -9.51
CA LEU A 14 7.67 6.82 -10.36
C LEU A 14 6.54 7.64 -9.75
N TYR A 15 5.59 6.95 -9.09
CA TYR A 15 4.33 7.53 -8.63
C TYR A 15 4.19 7.48 -7.09
N GLY A 16 5.29 7.29 -6.38
CA GLY A 16 5.34 7.39 -4.92
C GLY A 16 4.82 8.75 -4.44
N GLY A 17 4.14 8.78 -3.30
CA GLY A 17 3.65 10.02 -2.67
C GLY A 17 2.36 10.63 -3.24
N ILE A 18 1.93 10.31 -4.47
CA ILE A 18 0.71 10.92 -5.06
C ILE A 18 -0.60 10.26 -4.60
N HIS A 19 -0.52 9.04 -4.07
CA HIS A 19 -1.69 8.26 -3.69
C HIS A 19 -2.32 8.78 -2.39
N GLN A 20 -3.65 8.66 -2.26
CA GLN A 20 -4.39 9.10 -1.08
C GLN A 20 -3.86 8.45 0.21
N VAL A 21 -3.73 9.25 1.27
CA VAL A 21 -3.38 8.76 2.61
C VAL A 21 -4.61 8.17 3.31
N VAL A 22 -4.49 6.92 3.75
CA VAL A 22 -5.52 6.17 4.49
C VAL A 22 -4.86 5.48 5.68
N TYR A 23 -5.44 5.66 6.88
CA TYR A 23 -4.88 5.16 8.15
C TYR A 23 -3.43 5.61 8.44
N GLY A 24 -2.99 6.73 7.86
CA GLY A 24 -1.63 7.27 8.05
C GLY A 24 -0.60 6.78 7.03
N HIS A 25 -1.02 6.03 6.00
CA HIS A 25 -0.13 5.57 4.92
C HIS A 25 -0.73 5.91 3.55
N HIS A 26 0.12 6.15 2.55
CA HIS A 26 -0.33 6.21 1.17
C HIS A 26 -0.90 4.86 0.75
N ARG A 27 -2.02 4.87 0.03
CA ARG A 27 -2.73 3.66 -0.41
C ARG A 27 -2.81 3.62 -1.93
N CYS A 28 -1.99 2.76 -2.54
CA CYS A 28 -2.08 2.42 -3.95
C CYS A 28 -3.04 1.23 -4.13
N LEU A 29 -4.05 1.36 -4.99
CA LEU A 29 -4.92 0.25 -5.34
C LEU A 29 -4.27 -0.55 -6.46
N SER A 30 -4.09 -1.86 -6.25
CA SER A 30 -3.50 -2.72 -7.27
C SER A 30 -4.44 -2.87 -8.46
N LYS A 31 -3.87 -3.00 -9.66
CA LYS A 31 -4.60 -3.40 -10.87
C LYS A 31 -5.32 -4.73 -10.68
N ARG A 32 -4.81 -5.58 -9.79
CA ARG A 32 -5.47 -6.81 -9.39
C ARG A 32 -6.39 -6.54 -8.20
N PHE A 33 -7.67 -6.34 -8.50
CA PHE A 33 -8.71 -6.28 -7.48
C PHE A 33 -8.72 -7.57 -6.64
N PRO A 34 -8.93 -7.51 -5.30
CA PRO A 34 -9.18 -6.34 -4.45
C PRO A 34 -7.99 -5.99 -3.53
N PHE A 35 -6.78 -5.83 -4.05
CA PHE A 35 -5.60 -5.58 -3.20
C PHE A 35 -5.21 -4.09 -3.15
N ALA A 36 -4.71 -3.66 -2.00
CA ALA A 36 -4.11 -2.34 -1.80
C ALA A 36 -2.73 -2.45 -1.16
N ILE A 37 -1.80 -1.64 -1.66
CA ILE A 37 -0.44 -1.49 -1.16
C ILE A 37 -0.40 -0.25 -0.26
N TYR A 38 -0.07 -0.45 1.01
CA TYR A 38 0.12 0.62 1.99
C TYR A 38 1.61 0.92 2.14
N TYR A 39 1.97 2.18 1.93
CA TYR A 39 3.37 2.62 1.94
C TYR A 39 3.53 4.04 2.50
N SER A 40 4.76 4.41 2.86
CA SER A 40 5.15 5.81 3.11
C SER A 40 6.27 6.21 2.18
N VAL A 41 6.38 7.51 1.92
CA VAL A 41 7.58 8.08 1.30
C VAL A 41 8.33 8.86 2.37
N LYS A 42 9.61 8.53 2.55
CA LYS A 42 10.51 9.30 3.42
C LYS A 42 11.76 9.62 2.63
N GLU A 43 12.03 10.91 2.45
CA GLU A 43 13.08 11.40 1.56
C GLU A 43 12.85 10.83 0.15
N ASP A 44 13.78 10.03 -0.37
CA ASP A 44 13.68 9.35 -1.68
C ASP A 44 13.37 7.85 -1.56
N LEU A 45 12.98 7.38 -0.38
CA LEU A 45 12.70 5.96 -0.12
C LEU A 45 11.20 5.70 0.01
N VAL A 46 10.72 4.76 -0.80
CA VAL A 46 9.38 4.18 -0.67
C VAL A 46 9.45 2.99 0.28
N HIS A 47 8.80 3.11 1.43
CA HIS A 47 8.67 2.03 2.42
C HIS A 47 7.30 1.38 2.28
N VAL A 48 7.26 0.15 1.76
CA VAL A 48 6.03 -0.65 1.68
C VAL A 48 5.82 -1.38 3.00
N TYR A 49 4.73 -1.07 3.69
CA TYR A 49 4.37 -1.71 4.96
C TYR A 49 3.62 -3.02 4.73
N ALA A 50 2.58 -3.00 3.89
CA ALA A 50 1.74 -4.17 3.69
C ALA A 50 0.97 -4.14 2.38
N VAL A 51 0.76 -5.32 1.81
CA VAL A 51 -0.21 -5.56 0.73
C VAL A 51 -1.40 -6.29 1.33
N LEU A 52 -2.58 -5.67 1.32
CA LEU A 52 -3.76 -6.15 2.02
C LEU A 52 -4.97 -6.27 1.09
N ASP A 53 -5.80 -7.28 1.35
CA ASP A 53 -7.11 -7.45 0.71
C ASP A 53 -8.10 -6.41 1.27
N CYS A 54 -8.64 -5.56 0.39
CA CYS A 54 -9.58 -4.49 0.70
C CYS A 54 -10.95 -4.97 1.19
N ARG A 55 -11.30 -6.25 0.99
CA ARG A 55 -12.56 -6.84 1.48
C ARG A 55 -12.49 -7.18 2.96
N ARG A 56 -11.30 -7.15 3.56
CA ARG A 56 -11.11 -7.47 4.97
C ARG A 56 -11.65 -6.34 5.86
N ASN A 57 -12.07 -6.69 7.08
CA ASN A 57 -12.63 -5.74 8.02
C ASN A 57 -11.71 -4.49 8.17
N PRO A 58 -12.21 -3.26 7.95
CA PRO A 58 -11.42 -2.03 8.04
C PRO A 58 -10.72 -1.83 9.39
N LEU A 59 -11.32 -2.27 10.49
CA LEU A 59 -10.71 -2.21 11.83
C LEU A 59 -9.51 -3.15 11.94
N TRP A 60 -9.58 -4.32 11.29
CA TRP A 60 -8.46 -5.25 11.23
C TRP A 60 -7.31 -4.65 10.41
N ILE A 61 -7.60 -4.03 9.27
CA ILE A 61 -6.60 -3.34 8.42
C ILE A 61 -5.90 -2.25 9.23
N ARG A 62 -6.67 -1.37 9.89
CA ARG A 62 -6.12 -0.29 10.73
C ARG A 62 -5.27 -0.82 11.91
N LYS A 63 -5.63 -1.98 12.48
CA LYS A 63 -4.85 -2.62 13.54
C LYS A 63 -3.57 -3.26 13.01
N ARG A 64 -3.63 -3.87 11.82
CA ARG A 64 -2.47 -4.48 11.15
C ARG A 64 -1.41 -3.43 10.81
N LEU A 65 -1.84 -2.32 10.21
CA LEU A 65 -0.93 -1.23 9.81
C LEU A 65 -0.26 -0.54 11.01
N ARG A 66 -0.98 -0.39 12.14
CA ARG A 66 -0.41 0.14 13.38
C ARG A 66 0.66 -0.75 14.05
N ARG A 67 0.76 -2.03 13.68
CA ARG A 67 1.75 -2.94 14.26
C ARG A 67 3.10 -2.93 13.54
N GLU A 68 3.17 -2.32 12.35
CA GLU A 68 4.36 -2.36 11.49
C GLU A 68 4.97 -0.98 11.22
N GLY A 69 4.55 0.05 11.96
CA GLY A 69 5.20 1.36 12.01
C GLY A 69 5.88 1.58 13.36
#